data_AF-A0A2E7TKK8-F1
#
_entry.id   AF-A0A2E7TKK8-F1
#
_cell.length_a   1.000
_cell.length_b   1.000
_cell.length_c   1.000
_cell.angle_alpha   90.00
_cell.angle_beta   90.00
_cell.angle_gamma   90.00
#
_symmetry.space_group_name_H-M   'P 1'
#
loop_
_entity.id
_entity.type
_entity.pdbx_description
1 polymer ?
#
loop_
_entity_poly.entity_id
_entity_poly.type
_entity_poly.pdbx_seq_one_letter_code
_entity_poly.pdbx_strand_id
1 'polypeptide(L)'
;MNKVNLPLFLSLIIFLATTIIVGVFGVVPLPEYGNLTSNMEFDGKIIYRVEIESQNLIPPAPDIMDECIFSLDLTDNLLKEEKIICTSDLEYDLGYNINFFDAQLYEERDILIRYWDESTNTEMGLVVELNSGEILDKIKNPNFPQESDKMNVYGEKLIDPWETSDYDSRVISIYYQTRYESIEVYRSKAPTNYRFESLKWSHDGDNIVGIDSENNLLLFSKDKEFDPVIVQFEELNLELQDFEEKRILNLLGWTN
;
A
#
# COMPACT_ATOMS: atom_id res chain seq x y z
N MET A 1 17.33 18.58 -60.30
CA MET A 1 15.98 18.49 -59.71
C MET A 1 16.03 17.48 -58.59
N ASN A 2 16.01 17.93 -57.34
CA ASN A 2 15.96 17.01 -56.19
C ASN A 2 14.60 16.30 -56.25
N LYS A 3 14.60 14.99 -56.51
CA LYS A 3 13.42 14.15 -56.32
C LYS A 3 13.12 14.18 -54.83
N VAL A 4 12.21 15.04 -54.43
CA VAL A 4 11.61 14.96 -53.10
C VAL A 4 11.02 13.56 -53.01
N ASN A 5 11.54 12.75 -52.10
CA ASN A 5 11.04 11.40 -51.85
C ASN A 5 9.68 11.53 -51.15
N LEU A 6 8.66 11.88 -51.95
CA LEU A 6 7.27 12.07 -51.55
C LEU A 6 6.74 10.93 -50.66
N PRO A 7 7.06 9.64 -50.92
CA PRO A 7 6.62 8.54 -50.04
C PRO A 7 7.24 8.60 -48.64
N LEU A 8 8.51 9.00 -48.53
CA LEU A 8 9.20 9.12 -47.25
C LEU A 8 8.60 10.26 -46.41
N PHE A 9 8.29 11.39 -47.06
CA PHE A 9 7.68 12.55 -46.42
C PHE A 9 6.25 12.25 -45.94
N LEU A 10 5.45 11.55 -46.76
CA LEU A 10 4.12 11.07 -46.37
C LEU A 10 4.18 10.09 -45.19
N SER A 11 5.12 9.14 -45.21
CA SER A 11 5.31 8.19 -44.10
C SER A 11 5.66 8.91 -42.79
N LEU A 12 6.56 9.90 -42.84
CA LEU A 12 6.93 10.71 -41.68
C LEU A 12 5.75 11.50 -41.13
N ILE A 13 4.92 12.11 -41.99
CA ILE A 13 3.73 12.84 -41.57
C ILE A 13 2.72 11.90 -40.90
N ILE A 14 2.48 10.73 -41.49
CA ILE A 14 1.57 9.73 -40.89
C ILE A 14 2.11 9.32 -39.52
N PHE A 15 3.40 8.99 -39.42
CA PHE A 15 4.03 8.60 -38.16
C PHE A 15 3.90 9.70 -37.08
N LEU A 16 4.18 10.96 -37.42
CA LEU A 16 4.01 12.08 -36.50
C LEU A 16 2.56 12.26 -36.08
N ALA A 17 1.62 12.23 -37.03
CA ALA A 17 0.20 12.37 -36.75
C ALA A 17 -0.32 11.24 -35.87
N THR A 18 0.04 9.98 -36.16
CA THR A 18 -0.36 8.83 -35.34
C THR A 18 0.26 8.90 -33.95
N THR A 19 1.53 9.31 -33.83
CA THR A 19 2.19 9.45 -32.53
C THR A 19 1.51 10.52 -31.67
N ILE A 20 1.13 11.65 -32.27
CA ILE A 20 0.39 12.71 -31.57
C ILE A 20 -1.00 12.21 -31.14
N ILE A 21 -1.73 11.54 -32.03
CA ILE A 21 -3.06 11.00 -31.70
C ILE A 21 -2.96 9.98 -30.56
N VAL A 22 -1.99 9.06 -30.61
CA VAL A 22 -1.76 8.07 -29.54
C VAL A 22 -1.30 8.74 -28.26
N GLY A 23 -0.42 9.75 -28.33
CA GLY A 23 0.04 10.48 -27.15
C GLY A 23 -1.09 11.26 -26.46
N VAL A 24 -1.99 11.87 -27.23
CA VAL A 24 -3.09 12.71 -26.69
C VAL A 24 -4.28 11.88 -26.22
N PHE A 25 -4.63 10.80 -26.91
CA PHE A 25 -5.85 10.02 -26.63
C PHE A 25 -5.58 8.61 -26.09
N GLY A 26 -4.39 8.06 -26.33
CA GLY A 26 -4.05 6.70 -25.92
C GLY A 26 -3.47 6.61 -24.51
N VAL A 27 -2.79 7.66 -24.04
CA VAL A 27 -2.15 7.69 -22.71
C VAL A 27 -3.08 8.36 -21.71
N VAL A 28 -3.55 7.60 -20.73
CA VAL A 28 -4.18 8.18 -19.53
C VAL A 28 -3.04 8.40 -18.54
N PRO A 29 -2.82 9.64 -18.05
CA PRO A 29 -1.77 9.88 -17.05
C PRO A 29 -2.10 9.17 -15.75
N LEU A 30 -1.07 8.90 -14.96
CA LEU A 30 -1.25 8.51 -13.56
C LEU A 30 -1.98 9.63 -12.81
N PRO A 31 -2.74 9.31 -11.76
CA PRO A 31 -3.33 10.32 -10.90
C PRO A 31 -2.24 11.22 -10.29
N GLU A 32 -2.51 12.52 -10.24
CA GLU A 32 -1.63 13.49 -9.60
C GLU A 32 -2.05 13.69 -8.15
N TYR A 33 -1.07 13.68 -7.26
CA TYR A 33 -1.25 13.87 -5.82
C TYR A 33 -0.40 15.04 -5.34
N GLY A 34 -0.89 15.75 -4.33
CA GLY A 34 -0.14 16.80 -3.65
C GLY A 34 1.00 16.23 -2.81
N ASN A 35 1.78 17.12 -2.21
CA ASN A 35 2.72 16.77 -1.16
C ASN A 35 2.14 17.20 0.19
N LEU A 36 2.55 16.50 1.24
CA LEU A 36 2.33 16.95 2.60
C LEU A 36 2.84 18.38 2.79
N THR A 37 2.01 19.22 3.41
CA THR A 37 2.36 20.61 3.72
C THR A 37 2.37 20.81 5.22
N SER A 38 3.14 21.80 5.71
CA SER A 38 3.27 22.10 7.14
C SER A 38 1.97 22.50 7.86
N ASN A 39 0.87 22.69 7.13
CA ASN A 39 -0.43 23.05 7.70
C ASN A 39 -1.33 21.82 7.90
N MET A 40 -0.91 20.65 7.43
CA MET A 40 -1.61 19.40 7.65
C MET A 40 -0.99 18.75 8.89
N GLU A 41 -1.79 18.56 9.92
CA GLU A 41 -1.39 17.87 11.15
C GLU A 41 -2.06 16.50 11.14
N PHE A 42 -1.24 15.45 11.13
CA PHE A 42 -1.68 14.06 11.25
C PHE A 42 -1.11 13.49 12.55
N ASP A 43 -1.88 12.62 13.19
CA ASP A 43 -1.49 11.96 14.44
C ASP A 43 -1.37 10.45 14.22
N GLY A 44 -0.51 9.81 15.01
CA GLY A 44 -0.37 8.36 15.04
C GLY A 44 0.56 7.75 13.98
N LYS A 45 0.52 6.42 13.89
CA LYS A 45 1.43 5.59 13.09
C LYS A 45 0.70 4.76 12.05
N ILE A 46 1.18 4.80 10.81
CA ILE A 46 0.73 3.90 9.74
C ILE A 46 1.57 2.62 9.78
N ILE A 47 0.91 1.47 9.83
CA ILE A 47 1.55 0.15 9.88
C ILE A 47 1.31 -0.57 8.56
N TYR A 48 2.35 -1.07 7.92
CA TYR A 48 2.26 -1.74 6.62
C TYR A 48 3.26 -2.88 6.45
N ARG A 49 2.85 -3.88 5.66
CA ARG A 49 3.67 -5.02 5.27
C ARG A 49 4.40 -4.72 3.96
N VAL A 50 5.65 -5.15 3.92
CA VAL A 50 6.59 -4.98 2.83
C VAL A 50 7.21 -6.33 2.47
N GLU A 51 7.40 -6.57 1.18
CA GLU A 51 8.27 -7.63 0.66
C GLU A 51 9.58 -6.99 0.17
N ILE A 52 10.70 -7.61 0.53
CA ILE A 52 12.02 -7.34 -0.04
C ILE A 52 12.24 -8.40 -1.11
N GLU A 53 12.31 -7.98 -2.37
CA GLU A 53 12.41 -8.86 -3.52
C GLU A 53 13.75 -8.69 -4.23
N SER A 54 14.22 -9.75 -4.91
CA SER A 54 15.36 -9.64 -5.81
C SER A 54 14.98 -8.94 -7.12
N GLN A 55 15.75 -7.92 -7.50
CA GLN A 55 15.71 -7.25 -8.79
C GLN A 55 16.12 -8.22 -9.90
N ASN A 56 15.14 -8.92 -10.48
CA ASN A 56 15.39 -9.74 -11.65
C ASN A 56 15.44 -8.86 -12.92
N LEU A 57 16.66 -8.58 -13.39
CA LEU A 57 16.88 -7.97 -14.72
C LEU A 57 16.45 -8.90 -15.88
N ILE A 58 16.33 -10.21 -15.64
CA ILE A 58 15.97 -11.24 -16.62
C ILE A 58 15.07 -12.28 -15.94
N PRO A 59 14.01 -12.82 -16.60
CA PRO A 59 13.18 -13.88 -16.04
C PRO A 59 14.02 -15.05 -15.47
N PRO A 60 13.63 -15.65 -14.32
CA PRO A 60 12.27 -15.80 -13.77
C PRO A 60 11.76 -14.64 -12.89
N ALA A 61 10.56 -14.79 -12.31
CA ALA A 61 9.94 -13.81 -11.41
C ALA A 61 10.86 -13.47 -10.21
N PRO A 62 10.79 -12.26 -9.65
CA PRO A 62 11.54 -11.87 -8.45
C PRO A 62 11.39 -12.91 -7.35
N ASP A 63 12.49 -13.23 -6.67
CA ASP A 63 12.45 -14.09 -5.49
C ASP A 63 12.21 -13.20 -4.27
N ILE A 64 11.32 -13.62 -3.36
CA ILE A 64 11.09 -12.94 -2.08
C ILE A 64 12.26 -13.29 -1.16
N MET A 65 13.01 -12.27 -0.74
CA MET A 65 14.17 -12.40 0.15
C MET A 65 13.77 -12.31 1.62
N ASP A 66 12.87 -11.37 1.95
CA ASP A 66 12.35 -11.20 3.30
C ASP A 66 10.96 -10.54 3.24
N GLU A 67 10.18 -10.72 4.29
CA GLU A 67 8.94 -9.98 4.52
C GLU A 67 9.02 -9.28 5.86
N CYS A 68 8.65 -8.00 5.87
CA CYS A 68 8.79 -7.15 7.03
C CYS A 68 7.53 -6.34 7.27
N ILE A 69 7.33 -5.94 8.52
CA ILE A 69 6.32 -4.96 8.91
C ILE A 69 7.06 -3.71 9.40
N PHE A 70 6.64 -2.58 8.87
CA PHE A 70 7.16 -1.26 9.20
C PHE A 70 6.07 -0.40 9.82
N SER A 71 6.51 0.60 10.58
CA SER A 71 5.68 1.73 11.00
C SER A 71 6.22 3.03 10.43
N LEU A 72 5.32 3.96 10.18
CA LEU A 72 5.63 5.34 9.81
C LEU A 72 4.88 6.27 10.76
N ASP A 73 5.62 7.01 11.59
CA ASP A 73 5.05 8.00 12.51
C ASP A 73 4.73 9.31 11.77
N LEU A 74 3.47 9.74 11.83
CA LEU A 74 2.99 10.96 11.17
C LEU A 74 3.10 12.21 12.05
N THR A 75 3.41 12.05 13.33
CA THR A 75 3.42 13.12 14.33
C THR A 75 4.64 14.03 14.18
N ASP A 76 5.74 13.48 13.66
CA ASP A 76 7.01 14.19 13.52
C ASP A 76 7.12 14.90 12.17
N ASN A 77 7.71 16.11 12.18
CA ASN A 77 7.98 16.88 10.96
C ASN A 77 8.90 16.16 9.96
N LEU A 78 9.68 15.19 10.44
CA LEU A 78 10.49 14.31 9.60
C LEU A 78 9.90 12.91 9.72
N LEU A 79 9.09 12.54 8.73
CA LEU A 79 8.47 11.23 8.67
C LEU A 79 9.56 10.17 8.50
N LYS A 80 9.72 9.32 9.51
CA LYS A 80 10.71 8.25 9.55
C LYS A 80 10.04 6.91 9.59
N GLU A 81 10.50 6.04 8.71
CA GLU A 81 10.12 4.64 8.74
C GLU A 81 10.92 3.89 9.81
N GLU A 82 10.23 3.04 10.58
CA GLU A 82 10.82 2.19 11.61
C GLU A 82 10.46 0.72 11.36
N LYS A 83 11.47 -0.16 11.39
CA LYS A 83 11.28 -1.61 11.29
C LYS A 83 10.65 -2.11 12.58
N ILE A 84 9.53 -2.82 12.48
CA ILE A 84 8.92 -3.53 13.61
C ILE A 84 9.50 -4.94 13.69
N ILE A 85 9.27 -5.75 12.64
CA ILE A 85 9.70 -7.14 12.62
C ILE A 85 9.79 -7.67 11.19
N CYS A 86 10.79 -8.51 10.92
CA CYS A 86 10.94 -9.23 9.67
C CYS A 86 10.88 -10.76 9.88
N THR A 87 10.66 -11.51 8.81
CA THR A 87 10.73 -12.99 8.88
C THR A 87 12.12 -13.46 9.30
N SER A 88 13.17 -12.78 8.84
CA SER A 88 14.56 -13.04 9.23
C SER A 88 14.82 -12.86 10.74
N ASP A 89 14.11 -11.95 11.42
CA ASP A 89 14.22 -11.76 12.87
C ASP A 89 13.65 -12.97 13.65
N LEU A 90 12.77 -13.75 13.03
CA LEU A 90 12.03 -14.85 13.64
C LEU A 90 12.52 -16.25 13.20
N GLU A 91 13.28 -16.32 12.10
CA GLU A 91 13.69 -17.56 11.45
C GLU A 91 14.42 -18.52 12.41
N TYR A 92 15.24 -17.99 13.31
CA TYR A 92 16.00 -18.81 14.26
C TYR A 92 15.11 -19.50 15.30
N ASP A 93 14.05 -18.84 15.74
CA ASP A 93 13.21 -19.30 16.86
C ASP A 93 12.00 -20.12 16.40
N LEU A 94 11.51 -19.90 15.17
CA LEU A 94 10.25 -20.44 14.68
C LEU A 94 10.36 -21.15 13.32
N GLY A 95 11.51 -21.05 12.65
CA GLY A 95 11.73 -21.63 11.33
C GLY A 95 10.95 -20.91 10.22
N TYR A 96 10.88 -21.54 9.04
CA TYR A 96 10.30 -20.97 7.81
C TYR A 96 8.76 -20.99 7.74
N ASN A 97 8.05 -21.30 8.83
CA ASN A 97 6.60 -21.54 8.82
C ASN A 97 5.78 -20.32 9.26
N ILE A 98 6.31 -19.12 9.03
CA ILE A 98 5.69 -17.86 9.45
C ILE A 98 5.02 -17.24 8.24
N ASN A 99 3.75 -16.86 8.38
CA ASN A 99 2.99 -16.23 7.32
C ASN A 99 2.64 -14.79 7.71
N PHE A 100 3.31 -13.82 7.10
CA PHE A 100 3.00 -12.40 7.31
C PHE A 100 1.80 -11.94 6.46
N PHE A 101 1.35 -12.74 5.48
CA PHE A 101 0.19 -12.42 4.65
C PHE A 101 -1.07 -12.16 5.48
N ASP A 102 -1.25 -12.91 6.56
CA ASP A 102 -2.40 -12.81 7.46
C ASP A 102 -2.11 -11.95 8.71
N ALA A 103 -1.03 -11.16 8.70
CA ALA A 103 -0.72 -10.25 9.79
C ALA A 103 -1.79 -9.17 9.92
N GLN A 104 -2.19 -8.90 11.16
CA GLN A 104 -3.25 -7.93 11.47
C GLN A 104 -2.94 -7.21 12.78
N LEU A 105 -3.55 -6.03 12.96
CA LEU A 105 -3.54 -5.37 14.25
C LEU A 105 -4.28 -6.22 15.29
N TYR A 106 -3.75 -6.23 16.51
CA TYR A 106 -4.29 -6.90 17.67
C TYR A 106 -4.47 -5.89 18.80
N GLU A 107 -5.71 -5.72 19.25
CA GLU A 107 -6.09 -4.75 20.29
C GLU A 107 -5.57 -3.32 20.03
N GLU A 108 -5.42 -2.94 18.75
CA GLU A 108 -4.94 -1.62 18.28
C GLU A 108 -3.52 -1.24 18.75
N ARG A 109 -2.80 -2.16 19.41
CA ARG A 109 -1.49 -1.89 20.05
C ARG A 109 -0.38 -2.84 19.65
N ASP A 110 -0.77 -4.03 19.22
CA ASP A 110 0.14 -5.11 18.89
C ASP A 110 -0.16 -5.62 17.47
N ILE A 111 0.72 -6.48 16.97
CA ILE A 111 0.54 -7.23 15.73
C ILE A 111 0.35 -8.69 16.08
N LEU A 112 -0.68 -9.30 15.50
CA LEU A 112 -0.84 -10.74 15.49
C LEU A 112 -0.29 -11.32 14.19
N ILE A 113 0.74 -12.16 14.29
CA ILE A 113 1.31 -12.91 13.17
C ILE A 113 0.98 -14.39 13.36
N ARG A 114 0.37 -15.01 12.34
CA ARG A 114 0.00 -16.43 12.38
C ARG A 114 1.17 -17.29 11.89
N TYR A 115 1.38 -18.43 12.53
CA TYR A 115 2.41 -19.38 12.13
C TYR A 115 1.98 -20.83 12.43
N TRP A 116 2.58 -21.77 11.71
CA TRP A 116 2.35 -23.20 11.93
C TRP A 116 3.43 -23.78 12.85
N ASP A 117 3.05 -24.23 14.04
CA ASP A 117 3.95 -24.90 14.96
C ASP A 117 4.01 -26.40 14.66
N GLU A 118 5.12 -26.84 14.06
CA GLU A 118 5.37 -28.25 13.73
C GLU A 118 5.40 -29.17 14.95
N SER A 119 5.80 -28.66 16.12
CA SER A 119 5.93 -29.47 17.33
C SER A 119 4.58 -29.92 17.86
N THR A 120 3.56 -29.07 17.73
CA THR A 120 2.18 -29.33 18.14
C THR A 120 1.25 -29.65 16.96
N ASN A 121 1.72 -29.43 15.73
CA ASN A 121 0.96 -29.53 14.49
C ASN A 121 -0.34 -28.71 14.54
N THR A 122 -0.23 -27.48 15.02
CA THR A 122 -1.36 -26.54 15.17
C THR A 122 -0.98 -25.12 14.75
N GLU A 123 -1.98 -24.35 14.32
CA GLU A 123 -1.84 -22.93 14.08
C GLU A 123 -1.72 -22.15 15.40
N MET A 124 -0.72 -21.29 15.46
CA MET A 124 -0.37 -20.46 16.59
C MET A 124 -0.34 -19.00 16.17
N GLY A 125 -0.48 -18.09 17.12
CA GLY A 125 -0.34 -16.65 16.93
C GLY A 125 0.81 -16.09 17.75
N LEU A 126 1.64 -15.25 17.15
CA LEU A 126 2.62 -14.41 17.84
C LEU A 126 2.04 -13.02 18.03
N VAL A 127 2.07 -12.54 19.27
CA VAL A 127 1.75 -11.15 19.59
C VAL A 127 3.06 -10.38 19.66
N VAL A 128 3.20 -9.38 18.80
CA VAL A 128 4.40 -8.55 18.66
C VAL A 128 4.03 -7.12 19.03
N GLU A 129 4.77 -6.50 19.96
CA GLU A 129 4.53 -5.10 20.33
C GLU A 129 4.92 -4.17 19.17
N LEU A 130 4.05 -3.23 18.81
CA LEU A 130 4.27 -2.32 17.66
C LEU A 130 5.53 -1.46 17.79
N ASN A 131 5.86 -1.01 19.00
CA ASN A 131 6.92 -0.02 19.20
C ASN A 131 8.32 -0.63 19.32
N SER A 132 8.44 -1.81 19.94
CA SER A 132 9.74 -2.45 20.14
C SER A 132 10.02 -3.60 19.18
N GLY A 133 8.97 -4.17 18.55
CA GLY A 133 9.08 -5.43 17.83
C GLY A 133 9.29 -6.65 18.74
N GLU A 134 9.18 -6.49 20.07
CA GLU A 134 9.34 -7.61 21.01
C GLU A 134 8.14 -8.57 20.95
N ILE A 135 8.44 -9.86 21.03
CA ILE A 135 7.42 -10.92 21.13
C ILE A 135 6.88 -10.93 22.56
N LEU A 136 5.61 -10.54 22.72
CA LEU A 136 4.95 -10.48 24.02
C LEU A 136 4.35 -11.82 24.44
N ASP A 137 3.69 -12.53 23.52
CA ASP A 137 2.99 -13.78 23.83
C ASP A 137 2.86 -14.71 22.61
N LYS A 138 2.53 -15.98 22.89
CA LYS A 138 2.19 -17.02 21.90
C LYS A 138 0.82 -17.61 22.20
N ILE A 139 -0.14 -17.32 21.33
CA ILE A 139 -1.55 -17.73 21.47
C ILE A 139 -1.79 -19.04 20.71
N LYS A 140 -2.47 -20.00 21.36
CA LYS A 140 -2.93 -21.24 20.72
C LYS A 140 -4.25 -21.03 20.00
N ASN A 141 -4.35 -21.49 18.74
CA ASN A 141 -5.56 -21.37 17.92
C ASN A 141 -6.10 -19.93 17.88
N PRO A 142 -5.37 -18.98 17.27
CA PRO A 142 -5.82 -17.59 17.16
C PRO A 142 -7.12 -17.50 16.33
N ASN A 143 -8.28 -17.58 16.97
CA ASN A 143 -9.58 -17.49 16.30
C ASN A 143 -10.09 -16.05 16.31
N PHE A 144 -9.29 -15.13 15.78
CA PHE A 144 -9.66 -13.73 15.63
C PHE A 144 -10.22 -13.50 14.23
N PRO A 145 -11.37 -12.81 14.10
CA PRO A 145 -11.93 -12.48 12.79
C PRO A 145 -10.96 -11.55 12.05
N GLN A 146 -10.75 -11.87 10.77
CA GLN A 146 -9.76 -11.22 9.90
C GLN A 146 -10.22 -9.85 9.33
N GLU A 147 -11.41 -9.36 9.72
CA GLU A 147 -12.15 -8.34 8.97
C GLU A 147 -12.88 -7.26 9.82
N SER A 148 -12.37 -6.85 10.99
CA SER A 148 -13.02 -5.74 11.74
C SER A 148 -12.66 -4.34 11.22
N ASP A 149 -11.54 -4.17 10.52
CA ASP A 149 -10.91 -2.85 10.31
C ASP A 149 -11.48 -2.01 9.16
N LYS A 150 -12.56 -2.47 8.52
CA LYS A 150 -13.22 -1.65 7.49
C LYS A 150 -14.12 -0.58 8.11
N MET A 151 -14.48 -0.67 9.39
CA MET A 151 -15.31 0.34 10.05
C MET A 151 -14.49 1.31 10.89
N ASN A 152 -14.76 2.61 10.77
CA ASN A 152 -14.17 3.62 11.66
C ASN A 152 -14.97 3.79 12.97
N VAL A 153 -14.52 4.72 13.81
CA VAL A 153 -15.15 5.08 15.10
C VAL A 153 -16.60 5.58 14.97
N TYR A 154 -17.02 6.02 13.78
CA TYR A 154 -18.37 6.46 13.47
C TYR A 154 -19.28 5.33 12.95
N GLY A 155 -18.73 4.12 12.77
CA GLY A 155 -19.44 2.97 12.19
C GLY A 155 -19.63 3.08 10.67
N GLU A 156 -18.78 3.87 10.00
CA GLU A 156 -18.75 4.00 8.55
C GLU A 156 -17.80 2.96 7.96
N LYS A 157 -18.27 2.22 6.95
CA LYS A 157 -17.52 1.13 6.34
C LYS A 157 -16.78 1.60 5.09
N LEU A 158 -15.46 1.48 5.06
CA LEU A 158 -14.66 1.68 3.87
C LEU A 158 -14.99 0.60 2.84
N ILE A 159 -15.30 1.01 1.61
CA ILE A 159 -15.56 0.07 0.52
C ILE A 159 -14.22 -0.42 0.01
N ASP A 160 -14.15 -1.72 -0.26
CA ASP A 160 -12.94 -2.34 -0.78
C ASP A 160 -12.55 -1.70 -2.13
N PRO A 161 -11.30 -1.29 -2.34
CA PRO A 161 -10.90 -0.63 -3.58
C PRO A 161 -11.20 -1.48 -4.82
N TRP A 162 -11.08 -2.80 -4.72
CA TRP A 162 -11.38 -3.74 -5.81
C TRP A 162 -12.86 -3.78 -6.21
N GLU A 163 -13.77 -3.47 -5.27
CA GLU A 163 -15.21 -3.36 -5.55
C GLU A 163 -15.56 -2.06 -6.29
N THR A 164 -14.67 -1.06 -6.22
CA THR A 164 -14.91 0.29 -6.74
C THR A 164 -14.14 0.58 -8.02
N SER A 165 -13.20 -0.28 -8.40
CA SER A 165 -12.45 -0.17 -9.65
C SER A 165 -13.30 -0.57 -10.85
N ASP A 166 -13.53 0.36 -11.78
CA ASP A 166 -14.18 0.08 -13.06
C ASP A 166 -13.10 0.06 -14.16
N TYR A 167 -12.67 -1.16 -14.50
CA TYR A 167 -11.64 -1.45 -15.50
C TYR A 167 -11.96 -0.87 -16.88
N ASP A 168 -13.23 -0.81 -17.26
CA ASP A 168 -13.67 -0.34 -18.57
C ASP A 168 -13.69 1.19 -18.62
N SER A 169 -14.07 1.84 -17.52
CA SER A 169 -14.16 3.30 -17.45
C SER A 169 -12.81 3.99 -17.20
N ARG A 170 -11.76 3.24 -16.81
CA ARG A 170 -10.44 3.78 -16.43
C ARG A 170 -10.54 4.82 -15.31
N VAL A 171 -11.47 4.59 -14.40
CA VAL A 171 -11.72 5.44 -13.24
C VAL A 171 -11.37 4.64 -11.99
N ILE A 172 -10.58 5.27 -11.14
CA ILE A 172 -10.36 4.85 -9.76
C ILE A 172 -11.18 5.73 -8.84
N SER A 173 -11.61 5.19 -7.72
CA SER A 173 -12.37 5.94 -6.73
C SER A 173 -12.18 5.35 -5.35
N ILE A 174 -12.42 6.16 -4.33
CA ILE A 174 -12.48 5.73 -2.93
C ILE A 174 -13.85 6.13 -2.41
N TYR A 175 -14.53 5.17 -1.79
CA TYR A 175 -15.84 5.37 -1.20
C TYR A 175 -15.87 4.79 0.21
N TYR A 176 -16.68 5.41 1.07
CA TYR A 176 -17.16 4.77 2.28
C TYR A 176 -18.68 4.69 2.28
N GLN A 177 -19.21 3.76 3.06
CA GLN A 177 -20.62 3.50 3.21
C GLN A 177 -21.06 3.86 4.63
N THR A 178 -22.04 4.75 4.71
CA THR A 178 -22.80 5.00 5.94
C THR A 178 -23.97 4.01 6.01
N ARG A 179 -24.83 4.13 7.03
CA ARG A 179 -26.07 3.34 7.10
C ARG A 179 -27.04 3.61 5.94
N TYR A 180 -26.91 4.74 5.24
CA TYR A 180 -27.92 5.22 4.30
C TYR A 180 -27.41 5.40 2.88
N GLU A 181 -26.12 5.67 2.70
CA GLU A 181 -25.56 6.03 1.40
C GLU A 181 -24.07 5.70 1.30
N SER A 182 -23.58 5.64 0.06
CA SER A 182 -22.15 5.57 -0.27
C SER A 182 -21.66 6.97 -0.64
N ILE A 183 -20.56 7.40 -0.03
CA ILE A 183 -20.00 8.75 -0.17
C ILE A 183 -18.66 8.65 -0.89
N GLU A 184 -18.49 9.46 -1.95
CA GLU A 184 -17.27 9.54 -2.76
C GLU A 184 -16.24 10.45 -2.09
N VAL A 185 -15.12 9.86 -1.65
CA VAL A 185 -13.97 10.57 -1.08
C VAL A 185 -13.07 11.08 -2.19
N TYR A 186 -12.72 10.19 -3.13
CA TYR A 186 -11.80 10.48 -4.21
C TYR A 186 -12.26 9.84 -5.50
N ARG A 187 -11.95 10.50 -6.62
CA ARG A 187 -12.19 9.97 -7.96
C ARG A 187 -11.23 10.60 -8.96
N SER A 188 -10.59 9.75 -9.76
CA SER A 188 -9.70 10.21 -10.82
C SER A 188 -9.66 9.23 -11.99
N LYS A 189 -9.13 9.69 -13.13
CA LYS A 189 -8.80 8.82 -14.26
C LYS A 189 -7.40 8.25 -14.06
N ALA A 190 -7.23 6.98 -14.40
CA ALA A 190 -5.94 6.31 -14.28
C ALA A 190 -5.73 5.27 -15.40
N PRO A 191 -4.49 4.84 -15.67
CA PRO A 191 -4.22 3.69 -16.51
C PRO A 191 -4.98 2.44 -16.06
N THR A 192 -5.25 1.50 -16.97
CA THR A 192 -6.02 0.28 -16.66
C THR A 192 -5.35 -0.63 -15.62
N ASN A 193 -4.03 -0.55 -15.49
CA ASN A 193 -3.27 -1.31 -14.48
C ASN A 193 -3.18 -0.60 -13.13
N TYR A 194 -3.56 0.68 -13.05
CA TYR A 194 -3.50 1.45 -11.82
C TYR A 194 -4.67 1.12 -10.90
N ARG A 195 -4.38 0.88 -9.62
CA ARG A 195 -5.38 0.56 -8.59
C ARG A 195 -4.88 0.91 -7.20
N PHE A 196 -5.80 0.99 -6.24
CA PHE A 196 -5.45 0.95 -4.83
C PHE A 196 -5.38 -0.50 -4.37
N GLU A 197 -4.27 -0.89 -3.75
CA GLU A 197 -4.06 -2.26 -3.25
C GLU A 197 -4.71 -2.46 -1.88
N SER A 198 -4.66 -1.42 -1.04
CA SER A 198 -5.22 -1.45 0.31
C SER A 198 -5.65 -0.05 0.75
N LEU A 199 -6.66 0.00 1.61
CA LEU A 199 -7.15 1.22 2.24
C LEU A 199 -7.44 0.96 3.73
N LYS A 200 -7.09 1.90 4.60
CA LYS A 200 -7.39 1.86 6.04
C LYS A 200 -7.82 3.22 6.55
N TRP A 201 -8.71 3.24 7.53
CA TRP A 201 -9.06 4.44 8.27
C TRP A 201 -7.91 4.86 9.19
N SER A 202 -7.78 6.17 9.41
CA SER A 202 -7.09 6.73 10.56
C SER A 202 -7.77 6.34 11.87
N HIS A 203 -7.02 6.41 12.98
CA HIS A 203 -7.55 6.09 14.30
C HIS A 203 -8.72 7.00 14.72
N ASP A 204 -8.79 8.23 14.20
CA ASP A 204 -9.89 9.18 14.44
C ASP A 204 -11.07 9.02 13.46
N GLY A 205 -10.89 8.26 12.38
CA GLY A 205 -11.90 8.00 11.36
C GLY A 205 -12.16 9.13 10.37
N ASP A 206 -11.38 10.22 10.41
CA ASP A 206 -11.58 11.39 9.56
C ASP A 206 -10.70 11.35 8.29
N ASN A 207 -9.67 10.51 8.28
CA ASN A 207 -8.73 10.35 7.19
C ASN A 207 -8.62 8.88 6.75
N ILE A 208 -8.17 8.68 5.51
CA ILE A 208 -7.93 7.37 4.93
C ILE A 208 -6.50 7.34 4.42
N VAL A 209 -5.78 6.28 4.78
CA VAL A 209 -4.51 5.92 4.14
C VAL A 209 -4.75 4.87 3.06
N GLY A 210 -4.08 5.01 1.93
CA GLY A 210 -4.11 4.06 0.84
C GLY A 210 -2.72 3.71 0.32
N ILE A 211 -2.57 2.51 -0.23
CA ILE A 211 -1.43 2.11 -1.07
C ILE A 211 -1.92 1.99 -2.50
N ASP A 212 -1.19 2.56 -3.45
CA ASP A 212 -1.44 2.33 -4.87
C ASP A 212 -0.49 1.30 -5.50
N SER A 213 -0.83 0.89 -6.73
CA SER A 213 -0.02 -0.05 -7.51
C SER A 213 1.34 0.50 -7.95
N GLU A 214 1.60 1.79 -7.73
CA GLU A 214 2.89 2.46 -7.99
C GLU A 214 3.72 2.54 -6.70
N ASN A 215 3.35 1.80 -5.65
CA ASN A 215 4.04 1.69 -4.38
C ASN A 215 4.05 3.01 -3.56
N ASN A 216 3.07 3.89 -3.79
CA ASN A 216 2.94 5.13 -3.02
C ASN A 216 2.03 4.93 -1.81
N LEU A 217 2.41 5.55 -0.69
CA LEU A 217 1.54 5.76 0.46
C LEU A 217 0.81 7.09 0.30
N LEU A 218 -0.52 7.07 0.38
CA LEU A 218 -1.39 8.19 0.05
C LEU A 218 -2.34 8.50 1.20
N LEU A 219 -2.60 9.79 1.45
CA LEU A 219 -3.58 10.24 2.44
C LEU A 219 -4.75 10.97 1.78
N PHE A 220 -5.94 10.69 2.28
CA PHE A 220 -7.20 11.28 1.81
C PHE A 220 -7.99 11.79 3.02
N SER A 221 -8.55 12.98 2.91
CA SER A 221 -9.53 13.50 3.87
C SER A 221 -10.93 13.01 3.49
N LYS A 222 -11.65 12.39 4.43
CA LYS A 222 -13.04 11.97 4.24
C LYS A 222 -13.93 13.15 3.83
N ASP A 223 -13.72 14.30 4.48
CA ASP A 223 -14.50 15.52 4.32
C ASP A 223 -13.87 16.54 3.33
N LYS A 224 -12.84 16.10 2.59
CA LYS A 224 -12.15 16.91 1.56
C LYS A 224 -11.56 18.20 2.12
N GLU A 225 -11.05 18.14 3.36
CA GLU A 225 -10.37 19.26 4.01
C GLU A 225 -9.03 19.59 3.33
N PHE A 226 -8.42 18.59 2.68
CA PHE A 226 -7.24 18.73 1.83
C PHE A 226 -7.34 17.88 0.56
N ASP A 227 -6.63 18.30 -0.48
CA ASP A 227 -6.45 17.51 -1.70
C ASP A 227 -5.56 16.29 -1.41
N PRO A 228 -5.82 15.11 -2.00
CA PRO A 228 -5.05 13.89 -1.74
C PRO A 228 -3.54 14.09 -1.88
N VAL A 229 -2.76 13.56 -0.92
CA VAL A 229 -1.32 13.78 -0.84
C VAL A 229 -0.53 12.47 -0.82
N ILE A 230 0.67 12.49 -1.41
CA ILE A 230 1.68 11.44 -1.24
C ILE A 230 2.45 11.69 0.05
N VAL A 231 2.66 10.62 0.81
CA VAL A 231 3.51 10.61 1.99
C VAL A 231 4.95 10.33 1.56
N GLN A 232 5.79 11.35 1.66
CA GLN A 232 7.24 11.20 1.45
C GLN A 232 7.91 11.04 2.82
N PHE A 233 8.70 10.00 2.96
CA PHE A 233 9.37 9.67 4.23
C PHE A 233 10.83 9.29 4.00
N GLU A 234 11.64 9.45 5.04
CA GLU A 234 13.00 8.92 5.07
C GLU A 234 12.88 7.40 5.17
N GLU A 235 13.05 6.72 4.03
CA GLU A 235 13.08 5.27 3.98
C GLU A 235 14.18 4.74 4.89
N LEU A 236 13.87 3.69 5.65
CA LEU A 236 14.88 3.04 6.45
C LEU A 236 15.93 2.48 5.50
N ASN A 237 17.19 2.87 5.70
CA ASN A 237 18.32 2.25 5.00
C ASN A 237 18.55 0.85 5.58
N LEU A 238 17.64 -0.07 5.27
CA LEU A 238 17.93 -1.49 5.28
C LEU A 238 19.20 -1.68 4.45
N GLU A 239 20.11 -2.55 4.86
CA GLU A 239 21.28 -2.91 4.04
C GLU A 239 20.83 -3.75 2.84
N LEU A 240 19.96 -3.18 2.00
CA LEU A 240 19.50 -3.77 0.76
C LEU A 240 20.72 -3.89 -0.14
N GLN A 241 20.90 -5.08 -0.68
CA GLN A 241 21.93 -5.29 -1.68
C GLN A 241 21.53 -4.56 -2.97
N ASP A 242 22.50 -4.24 -3.82
CA ASP A 242 22.25 -3.50 -5.09
C ASP A 242 21.23 -4.19 -6.02
N PHE A 243 20.89 -5.45 -5.75
CA PHE A 243 19.89 -6.24 -6.47
C PHE A 243 18.61 -6.46 -5.66
N GLU A 244 18.32 -5.72 -4.60
CA GLU A 244 17.09 -5.87 -3.83
C GLU A 244 16.18 -4.64 -4.02
N GLU A 245 14.87 -4.85 -4.03
CA GLU A 245 13.86 -3.80 -4.12
C GLU A 245 12.80 -4.01 -3.06
N LYS A 246 12.25 -2.91 -2.55
CA LYS A 246 11.27 -2.88 -1.48
C LYS A 246 9.87 -2.60 -2.06
N ARG A 247 8.92 -3.51 -1.83
CA ARG A 247 7.53 -3.35 -2.27
C ARG A 247 6.57 -3.37 -1.09
N ILE A 248 5.79 -2.30 -0.92
CA ILE A 248 4.68 -2.24 0.04
C ILE A 248 3.50 -3.05 -0.53
N LEU A 249 2.96 -3.95 0.28
CA LEU A 249 1.91 -4.88 -0.18
C LEU A 249 0.54 -4.53 0.36
N ASN A 250 0.47 -4.21 1.65
CA ASN A 250 -0.79 -4.02 2.36
C ASN A 250 -0.60 -3.16 3.61
N LEU A 251 -1.63 -2.37 3.93
CA LEU A 251 -1.77 -1.67 5.19
C LEU A 251 -2.34 -2.63 6.25
N LEU A 252 -1.70 -2.68 7.41
CA LEU A 252 -2.26 -3.35 8.58
C LEU A 252 -3.25 -2.41 9.27
N GLY A 253 -2.90 -1.12 9.41
CA GLY A 253 -3.80 -0.10 9.93
C GLY A 253 -3.10 1.23 10.21
N TRP A 254 -3.83 2.16 10.81
CA TRP A 254 -3.32 3.45 11.28
C TRP A 254 -3.78 3.63 12.73
N THR A 255 -2.83 3.54 13.65
CA THR A 255 -3.07 3.56 15.11
C THR A 255 -2.51 4.84 15.75
N ASN A 256 -2.80 5.06 17.04
CA ASN A 256 -2.24 6.15 17.83
C ASN A 256 -0.91 5.75 18.48
#